data_AF-A0A2D6EYJ7-F1
#
_entry.id   AF-A0A2D6EYJ7-F1
#
_cell.length_a   1.000
_cell.length_b   1.000
_cell.length_c   1.000
_cell.angle_alpha   90.00
_cell.angle_beta   90.00
_cell.angle_gamma   90.00
#
_symmetry.space_group_name_H-M   'P 1'
#
loop_
_entity.id
_entity.type
_entity.pdbx_description
1 polymer ?
#
loop_
_entity_poly.entity_id
_entity_poly.type
_entity_poly.pdbx_seq_one_letter_code
_entity_poly.pdbx_strand_id
1 'polypeptide(L)' 'MSQEVKFTPNDYRILFGWYELAFAKKAPNEISDKDHTVFRKLSVMAVAQIEEIDELKDHEK' A
#
# COMPACT_ATOMS: atom_id res chain seq x y z
N MET A 1 16.15 16.90 -10.28
CA MET A 1 14.73 16.97 -10.64
C MET A 1 14.03 15.79 -9.97
N SER A 2 13.29 15.98 -8.88
CA SER A 2 12.50 14.92 -8.25
C SER A 2 11.15 14.88 -8.94
N GLN A 3 10.85 13.82 -9.69
CA GLN A 3 9.49 13.61 -10.20
C GLN A 3 8.61 13.16 -9.04
N GLU A 4 7.48 13.83 -8.82
CA GLU A 4 6.45 13.32 -7.91
C GLU A 4 5.83 12.07 -8.54
N VAL A 5 6.22 10.91 -8.02
CA VAL A 5 5.58 9.64 -8.37
C VAL A 5 4.40 9.47 -7.42
N LYS A 6 3.18 9.50 -7.96
CA LYS A 6 1.96 9.16 -7.23
C LYS A 6 1.58 7.71 -7.54
N PHE A 7 1.22 6.96 -6.51
CA PHE A 7 0.72 5.59 -6.67
C PHE A 7 -0.77 5.61 -6.97
N THR A 8 -1.18 4.79 -7.93
CA THR A 8 -2.58 4.48 -8.20
C THR A 8 -3.05 3.33 -7.30
N PRO A 9 -4.38 3.12 -7.13
CA PRO A 9 -4.90 1.95 -6.41
C PRO A 9 -4.38 0.62 -6.97
N ASN A 10 -4.13 0.54 -8.28
CA ASN A 10 -3.59 -0.67 -8.90
C ASN A 10 -2.12 -0.93 -8.52
N ASP A 11 -1.33 0.11 -8.29
CA ASP A 11 0.06 -0.04 -7.86
C ASP A 11 0.14 -0.63 -6.45
N TYR A 12 -0.73 -0.18 -5.54
CA TYR A 12 -0.86 -0.77 -4.20
C TYR A 12 -1.23 -2.25 -4.27
N ARG A 13 -2.14 -2.63 -5.17
CA ARG A 13 -2.50 -4.04 -5.38
C ARG A 13 -1.28 -4.89 -5.81
N ILE A 14 -0.46 -4.39 -6.72
CA ILE A 14 0.77 -5.08 -7.16
C ILE A 14 1.75 -5.19 -6.00
N LEU A 15 1.97 -4.10 -5.25
CA LEU A 15 2.89 -4.08 -4.11
C LEU A 15 2.47 -5.06 -3.01
N PHE A 16 1.18 -5.13 -2.67
CA PHE A 16 0.69 -6.11 -1.70
C PHE A 16 0.83 -7.54 -2.22
N GLY A 17 0.60 -7.79 -3.51
CA GLY A 17 0.86 -9.11 -4.10
C GLY A 17 2.33 -9.53 -4.00
N TRP A 18 3.27 -8.61 -4.22
CA TRP A 18 4.70 -8.90 -4.01
C TRP A 18 5.05 -9.14 -2.55
N TYR A 19 4.45 -8.39 -1.63
CA TYR A 19 4.62 -8.61 -0.20
C TYR A 19 4.14 -10.01 0.18
N GLU A 20 2.93 -10.39 -0.21
CA GLU A 20 2.41 -11.73 0.02
C GLU A 20 3.34 -12.81 -0.54
N LEU A 21 3.81 -12.67 -1.77
CA LEU A 21 4.75 -13.63 -2.38
C LEU A 21 6.09 -13.72 -1.64
N ALA A 22 6.64 -12.58 -1.21
CA ALA A 22 7.92 -12.50 -0.51
C ALA A 22 7.88 -13.17 0.87
N PHE A 23 6.71 -13.15 1.52
CA PHE A 23 6.52 -13.65 2.88
C PHE A 23 5.68 -14.94 2.94
N ALA A 24 5.15 -15.45 1.82
CA ALA A 24 4.24 -16.61 1.75
C ALA A 24 4.79 -17.88 2.43
N LYS A 25 6.11 -18.05 2.46
CA LYS A 25 6.78 -19.23 3.04
C LYS A 25 7.42 -18.98 4.39
N LYS A 26 7.32 -17.74 4.91
CA LYS A 26 7.94 -17.34 6.17
C LYS A 26 6.92 -17.46 7.30
N ALA A 27 7.36 -18.03 8.42
CA ALA A 27 6.60 -17.96 9.65
C ALA A 27 6.60 -16.50 10.18
N PRO A 28 5.59 -16.09 10.97
CA PRO A 28 5.49 -14.70 11.44
C PRO A 28 6.72 -14.20 12.22
N ASN A 29 7.41 -15.10 12.92
CA ASN A 29 8.64 -14.79 13.66
C ASN A 29 9.89 -14.66 12.78
N GLU A 30 9.81 -14.97 11.49
CA GLU A 30 10.90 -14.83 10.50
C GLU A 30 10.81 -13.53 9.69
N ILE A 31 9.77 -12.74 9.93
CA ILE A 31 9.54 -11.43 9.31
C ILE A 31 10.09 -10.37 10.26
N SER A 32 10.88 -9.43 9.73
CA SER A 32 11.44 -8.39 10.58
C SER A 32 10.38 -7.35 10.97
N ASP A 33 10.53 -6.73 12.13
CA ASP A 33 9.67 -5.61 12.55
C ASP A 33 9.70 -4.44 11.55
N LYS A 34 10.81 -4.29 10.84
CA LYS A 34 10.96 -3.31 9.76
C LYS A 34 10.03 -3.62 8.60
N ASP A 35 9.96 -4.88 8.16
CA ASP A 35 9.07 -5.30 7.08
C ASP A 35 7.60 -5.14 7.47
N HIS A 36 7.24 -5.50 8.71
CA HIS A 36 5.91 -5.23 9.27
C HIS A 36 5.57 -3.74 9.28
N THR A 37 6.53 -2.89 9.65
CA THR A 37 6.35 -1.44 9.65
C THR A 37 6.14 -0.90 8.23
N VAL A 38 6.89 -1.41 7.25
CA VAL A 38 6.75 -1.03 5.83
C VAL A 38 5.37 -1.44 5.31
N PHE A 39 4.95 -2.68 5.58
CA PHE A 39 3.62 -3.16 5.20
C PHE A 39 2.52 -2.26 5.77
N ARG A 40 2.58 -1.97 7.07
CA ARG A 40 1.61 -1.09 7.73
C ARG A 40 1.54 0.28 7.07
N LYS A 41 2.68 0.91 6.76
CA LYS A 41 2.72 2.21 6.07
C LYS A 41 2.04 2.14 4.71
N LEU A 42 2.35 1.11 3.91
CA LEU A 42 1.73 0.92 2.60
C LEU A 42 0.21 0.72 2.70
N SER A 43 -0.25 -0.04 3.70
CA SER A 43 -1.69 -0.23 3.96
C SER A 43 -2.39 1.08 4.30
N VAL A 44 -1.81 1.91 5.17
CA VAL A 44 -2.39 3.22 5.51
C VAL A 44 -2.41 4.15 4.28
N MET A 45 -1.34 4.18 3.49
CA MET A 45 -1.30 4.99 2.27
C MET A 45 -2.34 4.53 1.23
N ALA A 46 -2.55 3.23 1.09
CA ALA A 46 -3.57 2.68 0.18
C ALA A 46 -4.98 3.06 0.63
N VAL A 47 -5.27 3.00 1.94
CA VAL A 47 -6.58 3.41 2.50
C VAL A 47 -6.81 4.90 2.29
N ALA A 48 -5.84 5.74 2.65
CA ALA A 48 -5.93 7.19 2.45
C ALA A 48 -6.17 7.54 0.97
N GLN A 49 -5.52 6.84 0.04
CA GLN A 49 -5.73 7.05 -1.38
C GLN A 49 -7.16 6.71 -1.84
N ILE A 50 -7.77 5.68 -1.25
CA ILE A 50 -9.17 5.32 -1.55
C ILE A 50 -10.12 6.37 -0.98
N GLU A 51 -9.88 6.80 0.26
CA GLU A 51 -10.67 7.87 0.91
C GLU A 51 -10.62 9.16 0.08
N GLU A 52 -9.43 9.60 -0.35
CA GLU A 52 -9.28 10.77 -1.24
C GLU A 52 -10.05 10.61 -2.55
N ILE A 53 -10.04 9.43 -3.16
CA ILE A 53 -10.76 9.16 -4.42
C ILE A 53 -12.28 9.21 -4.20
N ASP A 54 -12.77 8.68 -3.08
CA ASP A 54 -14.20 8.67 -2.79
C ASP A 54 -14.71 10.06 -2.40
N GLU A 55 -13.94 10.85 -1.64
CA GLU A 55 -14.21 12.27 -1.38
C GLU A 55 -14.34 13.07 -2.67
N LEU A 56 -13.43 12.86 -3.63
CA LEU A 56 -13.48 13.54 -4.93
C LEU A 56 -14.75 13.19 -5.72
N LYS A 57 -15.21 11.93 -5.69
CA LYS A 57 -16.45 11.52 -6.39
C LYS A 57 -17.70 12.12 -5.75
N ASP A 58 -17.73 12.24 -4.43
CA ASP A 58 -18.88 12.80 -3.72
C ASP A 58 -18.99 14.33 -3.93
N HIS A 59 -17.88 15.02 -4.17
CA HIS A 59 -17.86 16.44 -4.52
C HIS A 59 -18.26 16.75 -5.98
N GLU A 60 -18.25 15.77 -6.88
CA GLU A 60 -18.66 15.91 -8.28
C GLU A 60 -20.16 15.66 -8.54
N LYS A 61 -20.93 15.26 -7.51
CA LYS A 61 -22.38 15.04 -7.56
C LYS A 61 -23.19 16.23 -7.05
#